data_AF-A0A1L9BI41-F1
#
_entry.id   AF-A0A1L9BI41-F1
#
_cell.length_a   1.000
_cell.length_b   1.000
_cell.length_c   1.000
_cell.angle_alpha   90.00
_cell.angle_beta   90.00
_cell.angle_gamma   90.00
#
_symmetry.space_group_name_H-M   'P 1'
#
loop_
_entity.id
_entity.type
_entity.pdbx_description
1 polymer ?
#
loop_
_entity_poly.entity_id
_entity_poly.type
_entity_poly.pdbx_seq_one_letter_code
_entity_poly.pdbx_strand_id
1 'polypeptide(L)'
;MSQLDRELSEYLETMVERPGRSERRRALELYLTGLLLDAKYALCSLPADTSRKKLVRLWKLRWRVERDYQEMKQEVGLDHFEGCSWRGFHHHATLCSVSWPLSYVTK
;
A
#
# COMPACT_ATOMS: atom_id res chain seq x y z
N MET A 1 3.91 -1.53 29.68
CA MET A 1 3.02 -1.14 28.56
C MET A 1 2.19 0.04 29.02
N SER A 2 2.14 1.11 28.24
CA SER A 2 1.35 2.30 28.56
C SER A 2 -0.15 2.03 28.38
N GLN A 3 -1.01 2.83 29.01
CA GLN A 3 -2.47 2.72 28.84
C GLN A 3 -2.89 2.80 27.37
N LEU A 4 -2.21 3.65 26.60
CA LEU A 4 -2.40 3.82 25.17
C LEU A 4 -2.08 2.53 24.39
N ASP A 5 -1.01 1.82 24.77
CA ASP A 5 -0.64 0.55 24.12
C ASP A 5 -1.71 -0.53 24.33
N ARG A 6 -2.38 -0.53 25.49
CA ARG A 6 -3.47 -1.47 25.81
C ARG A 6 -4.73 -1.13 25.02
N GLU A 7 -5.16 0.13 25.01
CA GLU A 7 -6.35 0.58 24.28
C GLU A 7 -6.19 0.37 22.76
N LEU A 8 -5.00 0.63 22.22
CA LEU A 8 -4.69 0.37 20.81
C LEU A 8 -4.74 -1.12 20.49
N SER A 9 -4.23 -1.98 21.38
CA SER A 9 -4.24 -3.43 21.18
C SER A 9 -5.68 -3.98 21.18
N GLU A 10 -6.52 -3.55 22.13
CA GLU A 10 -7.93 -3.94 22.19
C GLU A 10 -8.70 -3.48 20.93
N TYR A 11 -8.49 -2.24 20.49
CA TYR A 11 -9.11 -1.73 19.25
C TYR A 11 -8.68 -2.54 18.02
N LEU A 12 -7.39 -2.86 17.89
CA LEU A 12 -6.87 -3.68 16.80
C LEU A 12 -7.47 -5.08 16.77
N GLU A 13 -7.64 -5.71 17.94
CA GLU A 13 -8.28 -7.02 18.02
C GLU A 13 -9.71 -6.98 17.50
N THR A 14 -10.48 -5.93 17.82
CA THR A 14 -11.86 -5.77 17.30
C THR A 14 -11.92 -5.58 15.78
N MET A 15 -10.96 -4.87 15.19
CA MET A 15 -10.90 -4.69 13.72
C MET A 15 -10.58 -6.00 12.99
N VAL A 16 -9.83 -6.89 13.65
CA VAL A 16 -9.30 -8.13 13.11
C VAL A 16 -10.16 -9.35 13.49
N GLU A 17 -11.27 -9.14 14.19
CA GLU A 17 -12.13 -10.21 14.70
C GLU A 17 -12.97 -10.90 13.61
N ARG A 18 -13.33 -10.16 12.56
CA ARG A 18 -14.28 -10.60 11.52
C ARG A 18 -13.77 -11.48 10.37
N PRO A 19 -12.48 -11.50 9.97
CA PRO A 19 -12.06 -12.33 8.85
C PRO A 19 -12.14 -13.82 9.18
N GLY A 20 -13.10 -14.53 8.58
CA GLY A 20 -13.33 -15.96 8.82
C GLY A 20 -12.18 -16.90 8.43
N ARG A 21 -11.12 -16.41 7.75
CA ARG A 21 -9.87 -17.16 7.52
C ARG A 21 -8.73 -16.55 8.33
N SER A 22 -8.00 -17.41 9.04
CA SER A 22 -6.81 -17.05 9.83
C SER A 22 -5.73 -16.31 9.02
N GLU A 23 -5.58 -16.65 7.74
CA GLU A 23 -4.65 -15.98 6.81
C GLU A 23 -5.03 -14.51 6.58
N ARG A 24 -6.32 -14.22 6.44
CA ARG A 24 -6.83 -12.85 6.26
C ARG A 24 -6.73 -12.05 7.55
N ARG A 25 -6.97 -12.71 8.69
CA ARG A 25 -6.78 -12.14 10.02
C ARG A 25 -5.34 -11.66 10.20
N ARG A 26 -4.37 -12.53 9.91
CA ARG A 26 -2.94 -12.23 10.03
C ARG A 26 -2.47 -11.16 9.05
N ALA A 27 -2.98 -11.16 7.82
CA ALA A 27 -2.68 -10.09 6.86
C ALA A 27 -3.21 -8.72 7.32
N LEU A 28 -4.41 -8.69 7.92
CA LEU A 28 -5.02 -7.45 8.42
C LEU A 28 -4.28 -6.91 9.66
N GLU A 29 -3.90 -7.79 10.58
CA GLU A 29 -3.08 -7.45 11.75
C GLU A 29 -1.74 -6.81 11.35
N LEU A 30 -1.06 -7.41 10.36
CA LEU A 30 0.18 -6.88 9.80
C LEU A 30 -0.02 -5.53 9.11
N TYR A 31 -1.10 -5.39 8.34
CA TYR A 31 -1.42 -4.14 7.66
C TYR A 31 -1.67 -3.01 8.67
N LEU A 32 -2.50 -3.25 9.66
CA LEU A 32 -2.84 -2.26 10.69
C LEU A 32 -1.61 -1.92 11.54
N THR A 33 -0.80 -2.90 11.93
CA THR A 33 0.45 -2.66 12.67
C THR A 33 1.44 -1.83 11.85
N GLY A 34 1.61 -2.14 10.56
CA GLY A 34 2.48 -1.38 9.65
C GLY A 34 1.97 0.04 9.39
N LEU A 35 0.65 0.23 9.33
CA LEU A 35 -0.01 1.52 9.14
C LEU A 35 0.07 2.39 10.41
N LEU A 36 -0.18 1.81 11.58
CA LEU A 36 -0.31 2.53 12.86
C LEU A 36 1.04 2.79 13.55
N LEU A 37 2.05 1.95 13.31
CA LEU A 37 3.39 2.17 13.86
C LEU A 37 4.27 3.08 12.98
N ASP A 38 3.68 3.82 12.04
CA ASP A 38 4.38 4.75 11.14
C ASP A 38 5.66 4.14 10.54
N ALA A 39 5.57 2.92 10.00
CA ALA A 39 6.70 2.23 9.38
C ALA A 39 7.93 1.98 10.28
N LYS A 40 7.79 2.01 11.62
CA LYS A 40 8.90 1.72 12.57
C LYS A 40 9.51 0.33 12.40
N TYR A 41 8.71 -0.63 11.94
CA TYR A 41 9.14 -2.00 11.67
C TYR A 41 8.70 -2.42 10.28
N ALA A 42 9.56 -3.16 9.58
CA ALA A 42 9.32 -3.69 8.25
C ALA A 42 9.76 -5.15 8.20
N LEU A 43 8.91 -6.01 7.65
CA LEU A 43 9.26 -7.40 7.38
C LEU A 43 9.73 -7.53 5.92
N CYS A 44 10.77 -8.32 5.69
CA CYS A 44 11.22 -8.68 4.35
C CYS A 44 11.65 -10.15 4.31
N SER A 45 11.46 -10.80 3.16
CA SER A 45 11.91 -12.16 2.88
C SER A 45 13.30 -12.20 2.24
N LEU A 46 14.07 -11.10 2.33
CA LEU A 46 15.41 -11.02 1.75
C LEU A 46 16.42 -11.82 2.59
N PRO A 47 17.50 -12.34 1.98
CA PRO A 47 18.57 -13.03 2.69
C PRO A 47 19.13 -12.21 3.87
N ALA A 48 19.51 -12.88 4.96
CA ALA A 48 19.97 -12.24 6.19
C ALA A 48 21.28 -11.44 6.02
N ASP A 49 22.08 -11.77 5.01
CA ASP A 49 23.31 -11.06 4.60
C ASP A 49 23.03 -9.80 3.75
N THR A 50 21.75 -9.51 3.44
CA THR A 50 21.36 -8.30 2.72
C THR A 50 21.78 -7.06 3.50
N SER A 51 22.65 -6.24 2.91
CA SER A 51 23.12 -5.02 3.56
C SER A 51 21.97 -4.08 3.96
N ARG A 52 22.13 -3.43 5.12
CA ARG A 52 21.16 -2.44 5.63
C ARG A 52 20.87 -1.32 4.63
N LYS A 53 21.87 -0.88 3.85
CA LYS A 53 21.70 0.13 2.79
C LYS A 53 20.72 -0.35 1.71
N LYS A 54 20.82 -1.61 1.29
CA LYS A 54 19.90 -2.21 0.32
C LYS A 54 18.49 -2.35 0.89
N LEU A 55 18.36 -2.77 2.14
CA LEU A 55 17.06 -2.84 2.84
C LEU A 55 16.36 -1.48 2.87
N VAL A 56 17.05 -0.43 3.32
CA VAL A 56 16.49 0.93 3.38
C VAL A 56 16.14 1.46 1.99
N ARG A 57 16.99 1.22 0.98
CA ARG A 57 16.69 1.61 -0.40
C ARG A 57 15.41 0.98 -0.90
N LEU A 58 15.26 -0.34 -0.76
CA LEU A 58 14.08 -1.07 -1.20
C LEU A 58 12.83 -0.64 -0.43
N TRP A 59 12.94 -0.44 0.88
CA TRP A 59 11.84 0.08 1.69
C TRP A 59 11.38 1.47 1.22
N LYS A 60 12.32 2.38 0.94
CA LYS A 60 12.01 3.73 0.48
C LYS A 60 11.40 3.76 -0.92
N LEU A 61 11.66 2.78 -1.77
CA LEU A 61 11.01 2.66 -3.08
C LEU A 61 9.49 2.47 -2.99
N ARG A 62 8.95 2.04 -1.83
CA ARG A 62 7.49 1.97 -1.60
C ARG A 62 6.80 3.32 -1.84
N TRP A 63 7.46 4.42 -1.50
CA TRP A 63 6.93 5.78 -1.70
C TRP A 63 6.82 6.17 -3.18
N ARG A 64 7.55 5.48 -4.06
CA ARG A 64 7.43 5.69 -5.50
C ARG A 64 6.01 5.37 -5.98
N VAL A 65 5.40 4.30 -5.47
CA VAL A 65 4.03 3.90 -5.82
C VAL A 65 3.02 4.98 -5.47
N GLU A 66 3.15 5.63 -4.30
CA GLU A 66 2.27 6.73 -3.91
C GLU A 66 2.41 7.91 -4.86
N ARG A 67 3.64 8.30 -5.19
CA ARG A 67 3.89 9.39 -6.14
C ARG A 67 3.34 9.05 -7.53
N ASP A 68 3.64 7.86 -8.04
CA ASP A 68 3.17 7.38 -9.34
C ASP A 68 1.62 7.38 -9.37
N TYR A 69 0.95 7.04 -8.27
CA TYR A 69 -0.51 7.14 -8.13
C TYR A 69 -1.02 8.59 -8.17
N GLN A 70 -0.36 9.53 -7.49
CA GLN A 70 -0.73 10.94 -7.55
C GLN A 70 -0.60 11.50 -8.97
N GLU A 71 0.50 11.20 -9.65
CA GLU A 71 0.72 11.61 -11.03
C GLU A 71 -0.26 10.94 -11.99
N MET A 72 -0.61 9.67 -11.79
CA MET A 72 -1.62 9.00 -12.60
C MET A 72 -2.99 9.69 -12.52
N LYS A 73 -3.36 10.24 -11.36
CA LYS A 73 -4.56 11.07 -11.22
C LYS A 73 -4.41 12.39 -11.97
N GLN A 74 -3.35 13.14 -11.67
CA GLN A 74 -3.17 14.51 -12.18
C GLN A 74 -2.90 14.58 -13.69
N GLU A 75 -2.10 13.67 -14.23
CA GLU A 75 -1.58 13.78 -15.60
C GLU A 75 -2.40 12.95 -16.62
N VAL A 76 -2.96 11.81 -16.20
CA VAL A 76 -3.67 10.89 -17.10
C VAL A 76 -5.11 10.57 -16.65
N GLY A 77 -5.63 11.30 -15.67
CA GLY A 77 -7.05 11.28 -15.30
C GLY A 77 -7.52 9.96 -14.67
N LEU A 78 -6.70 9.31 -13.85
CA LEU A 78 -7.11 8.09 -13.14
C LEU A 78 -8.37 8.30 -12.28
N ASP A 79 -8.59 9.51 -11.77
CA ASP A 79 -9.76 9.94 -10.99
C ASP A 79 -10.92 10.51 -11.84
N HIS A 80 -10.80 10.52 -13.17
CA HIS A 80 -11.84 11.01 -14.09
C HIS A 80 -12.80 9.91 -14.60
N PHE A 81 -12.85 8.76 -13.93
CA PHE A 81 -13.77 7.70 -14.33
C PHE A 81 -15.20 7.98 -13.85
N GLU A 82 -16.13 8.16 -14.79
CA GLU A 82 -17.53 8.47 -14.51
C GLU A 82 -18.49 7.27 -14.69
N GLY A 83 -17.96 6.09 -15.03
CA GLY A 83 -18.77 4.89 -15.24
C GLY A 83 -19.15 4.15 -13.96
N CYS A 84 -20.14 3.26 -14.04
CA CYS A 84 -20.58 2.42 -12.91
C CYS A 84 -20.26 0.93 -13.08
N SER A 85 -19.59 0.53 -14.18
CA SER A 85 -19.29 -0.88 -14.44
C SER A 85 -17.86 -1.23 -14.00
N TRP A 86 -17.72 -2.37 -13.33
CA TRP A 86 -16.42 -2.91 -12.92
C TRP A 86 -15.46 -3.08 -14.10
N ARG A 87 -15.99 -3.59 -15.23
CA ARG A 87 -15.21 -3.77 -16.46
C ARG A 87 -14.74 -2.44 -17.04
N GLY A 88 -15.62 -1.42 -17.06
CA GLY A 88 -15.27 -0.07 -17.51
C GLY A 88 -14.17 0.54 -16.64
N PHE A 89 -14.30 0.44 -15.31
CA PHE A 89 -13.27 0.91 -14.38
C PHE A 89 -11.93 0.21 -14.62
N HIS A 90 -11.95 -1.12 -14.77
CA HIS A 90 -10.73 -1.88 -15.04
C HIS A 90 -10.03 -1.47 -16.33
N HIS A 91 -10.78 -1.27 -17.42
CA HIS A 91 -10.21 -0.80 -18.67
C HIS A 91 -9.59 0.59 -18.50
N HIS A 92 -10.31 1.52 -17.85
CA HIS A 92 -9.82 2.87 -17.55
C HIS A 92 -8.51 2.84 -16.75
N ALA A 93 -8.51 2.15 -15.61
CA ALA A 93 -7.33 2.04 -14.75
C ALA A 93 -6.14 1.38 -15.45
N THR A 94 -6.38 0.37 -16.29
CA THR A 94 -5.35 -0.28 -17.10
C THR A 94 -4.76 0.71 -18.11
N LEU A 95 -5.60 1.46 -18.82
CA LEU A 95 -5.15 2.47 -19.78
C LEU A 95 -4.34 3.58 -19.10
N CYS A 96 -4.78 4.10 -17.95
CA CYS A 96 -4.00 5.08 -17.18
C CYS A 96 -2.63 4.52 -16.76
N SER A 97 -2.58 3.25 -16.32
CA SER A 97 -1.34 2.60 -15.87
C SER A 97 -0.31 2.45 -16.98
N VAL A 98 -0.73 2.16 -18.23
CA VAL A 98 0.18 2.06 -19.38
C VAL A 98 0.48 3.41 -20.03
N SER A 99 -0.40 4.40 -19.85
CA SER A 99 -0.23 5.76 -20.39
C SER A 99 0.75 6.58 -19.56
N TRP A 100 0.71 6.47 -18.23
CA TRP A 100 1.54 7.27 -17.33
C TRP A 100 3.06 7.19 -17.62
N PRO A 101 3.67 6.02 -17.91
CA PRO A 101 5.09 5.98 -18.28
C PRO A 101 5.41 6.73 -19.58
N LEU A 102 4.46 6.84 -20.52
CA LEU A 102 4.66 7.55 -21.80
C LEU A 102 4.67 9.08 -21.62
N SER A 103 4.03 9.60 -20.57
CA SER A 103 4.08 11.04 -20.26
C SER A 103 5.50 11.52 -19.89
N TYR A 104 6.37 10.59 -19.48
CA TYR A 104 7.79 10.87 -19.20
C TYR A 104 8.70 10.84 -20.43
N VAL A 105 8.26 10.23 -21.53
CA VAL A 105 9.05 10.13 -22.77
C VAL A 105 8.78 11.32 -23.69
N THR A 106 7.69 12.04 -23.43
CA THR A 106 7.20 13.16 -24.25
C THR A 106 7.45 14.55 -23.65
N LYS A 107 7.99 14.61 -22.42
CA LYS A 107 8.51 15.81 -21.75
C LYS A 107 10.04 15.84 -21.86
#